data_AF-A0A6J6DRN4-F1
#
_entry.id   AF-A0A6J6DRN4-F1
#
_cell.length_a   1.000
_cell.length_b   1.000
_cell.length_c   1.000
_cell.angle_alpha   90.00
_cell.angle_beta   90.00
_cell.angle_gamma   90.00
#
_symmetry.space_group_name_H-M   'P 1'
#
loop_
_entity.id
_entity.type
_entity.pdbx_description
1 polymer ?
#
loop_
_entity_poly.entity_id
_entity_poly.type
_entity_poly.pdbx_seq_one_letter_code
_entity_poly.pdbx_strand_id
1 'polypeptide(L)'
;MEDKVQEKADTNLGIGGKHLAPKNAMDYIRSFLTLTAISGFLAFGGLMGLRIADLSVMMPDLPFVPQVQVSVIDGTDTDIAAVVGEELTQEGWNIVSTASLADTDPGSPTSANTLVFITDEGFRDEAEGLVAKFPGSIIAVSDQFPDPITLVVGLDYLD
;
A
#
# COMPACT_ATOMS: atom_id res chain seq x y z
N MET A 1 75.55 12.77 -23.71
CA MET A 1 75.97 12.90 -22.31
C MET A 1 74.82 13.54 -21.58
N GLU A 2 74.14 12.68 -20.84
CA GLU A 2 73.07 12.95 -19.89
C GLU A 2 73.30 14.23 -19.08
N ASP A 3 72.23 14.99 -18.84
CA ASP A 3 71.50 14.91 -17.57
C ASP A 3 70.80 16.25 -17.30
N LYS A 4 69.47 16.22 -17.21
CA LYS A 4 68.67 16.89 -16.18
C LYS A 4 67.20 16.66 -16.45
N VAL A 5 66.80 15.50 -15.95
CA VAL A 5 65.48 15.10 -15.52
C VAL A 5 64.80 16.21 -14.69
N GLN A 6 63.49 16.35 -14.90
CA GLN A 6 62.47 16.97 -14.03
C GLN A 6 62.45 18.49 -13.84
N GLU A 7 61.51 19.13 -14.54
CA GLU A 7 60.54 20.05 -13.91
C GLU A 7 59.37 20.25 -14.88
N LYS A 8 58.17 20.52 -14.37
CA LYS A 8 56.86 20.50 -15.06
C LYS A 8 56.17 19.13 -15.18
N ALA A 9 56.11 18.43 -14.06
CA ALA A 9 54.80 17.91 -13.67
C ALA A 9 54.04 19.12 -13.10
N ASP A 10 53.34 19.83 -13.98
CA ASP A 10 52.46 20.91 -13.58
C ASP A 10 51.51 20.40 -12.49
N THR A 11 51.50 21.21 -11.45
CA THR A 11 50.85 21.03 -10.18
C THR A 11 49.38 20.62 -10.35
N ASN A 12 49.02 19.40 -9.96
CA ASN A 12 47.64 19.08 -9.57
C ASN A 12 47.35 19.75 -8.22
N LEU A 13 47.23 21.08 -8.26
CA LEU A 13 46.64 21.90 -7.21
C LEU A 13 45.16 21.52 -7.15
N GLY A 14 44.82 20.58 -6.27
CA GLY A 14 43.41 20.26 -6.03
C GLY A 14 43.09 18.97 -5.31
N ILE A 15 44.07 18.19 -4.85
CA ILE A 15 43.79 16.89 -4.22
C ILE A 15 44.40 16.85 -2.83
N GLY A 16 43.62 17.24 -1.82
CA GLY A 16 44.00 16.98 -0.43
C GLY A 16 43.71 18.11 0.55
N GLY A 17 42.46 18.56 0.63
CA GLY A 17 42.06 19.62 1.57
C GLY A 17 40.73 19.41 2.28
N LYS A 18 40.11 18.22 2.21
CA LYS A 18 38.80 17.95 2.84
C LYS A 18 38.81 16.84 3.89
N HIS A 19 39.97 16.24 4.18
CA HIS A 19 40.04 14.99 4.96
C HIS A 19 40.39 15.16 6.45
N LEU A 20 40.34 16.36 7.04
CA LEU A 20 40.73 16.56 8.44
C LEU A 20 39.86 17.56 9.23
N ALA A 21 38.63 17.85 8.80
CA ALA A 21 37.66 18.50 9.70
C ALA A 21 37.20 17.46 10.73
N PRO A 22 37.30 17.72 12.06
CA PRO A 22 36.81 16.80 13.07
C PRO A 22 35.30 16.68 12.90
N LYS A 23 34.85 15.55 12.37
CA LYS A 23 33.42 15.28 12.16
C LYS A 23 32.79 15.07 13.53
N ASN A 24 31.76 15.86 13.84
CA ASN A 24 31.00 15.67 15.07
C ASN A 24 30.19 14.37 14.97
N ALA A 25 29.90 13.71 16.10
CA ALA A 25 29.06 12.49 16.12
C ALA A 25 27.70 12.72 15.41
N MET A 26 27.19 13.95 15.50
CA MET A 26 25.97 14.37 14.81
C MET A 26 26.09 14.34 13.27
N ASP A 27 27.28 14.58 12.71
CA ASP A 27 27.51 14.50 11.26
C ASP A 27 27.50 13.05 10.77
N TYR A 28 27.96 12.10 11.60
CA TYR A 28 27.87 10.67 11.29
C TYR A 28 26.43 10.17 11.36
N ILE A 29 25.66 10.57 12.37
CA ILE A 29 24.24 10.20 12.52
C ILE A 29 23.41 10.77 11.37
N ARG A 30 23.62 12.04 10.99
CA ARG A 30 22.95 12.65 9.84
C ARG A 30 23.32 11.97 8.53
N SER A 31 24.60 11.63 8.35
CA SER A 31 25.04 10.90 7.15
C SER A 31 24.41 9.51 7.07
N PHE A 32 24.31 8.81 8.21
CA PHE A 32 23.64 7.51 8.29
C PHE A 32 22.16 7.61 7.93
N LEU A 33 21.41 8.53 8.54
CA LEU A 33 20.00 8.75 8.22
C LEU A 33 19.78 9.13 6.76
N THR A 34 20.67 9.96 6.20
CA THR A 34 20.60 10.36 4.79
C THR A 34 20.85 9.16 3.87
N LEU A 35 21.83 8.31 4.18
CA LEU A 35 22.11 7.08 3.44
C LEU A 35 20.95 6.08 3.54
N THR A 36 20.38 5.89 4.74
CA THR A 36 19.21 5.03 4.95
C THR A 36 17.99 5.54 4.19
N ALA A 37 17.76 6.86 4.16
CA ALA A 37 16.66 7.45 3.41
C ALA A 37 16.84 7.26 1.90
N ILE A 38 18.05 7.46 1.37
CA ILE A 38 18.36 7.25 -0.05
C ILE A 38 18.23 5.77 -0.41
N SER A 39 18.75 4.85 0.40
CA SER A 39 18.61 3.41 0.15
C SER A 39 17.16 2.94 0.26
N GLY A 40 16.42 3.46 1.24
CA GLY A 40 15.01 3.19 1.41
C GLY A 40 14.19 3.68 0.21
N PHE A 41 14.51 4.86 -0.32
CA PHE A 41 13.86 5.40 -1.50
C PHE A 41 14.21 4.63 -2.78
N LEU A 42 15.47 4.20 -2.95
CA LEU A 42 15.90 3.33 -4.06
C LEU A 42 15.25 1.95 -3.99
N ALA A 43 15.19 1.35 -2.81
CA ALA A 43 14.51 0.07 -2.60
C ALA A 43 13.02 0.21 -2.88
N PHE A 44 12.38 1.24 -2.34
CA PHE A 44 10.96 1.53 -2.57
C PHE A 44 10.65 1.81 -4.06
N GLY A 45 11.46 2.65 -4.72
CA GLY A 45 11.33 2.94 -6.15
C GLY A 45 11.59 1.73 -7.05
N GLY A 46 12.55 0.87 -6.69
CA GLY A 46 12.80 -0.39 -7.38
C GLY A 46 11.65 -1.39 -7.23
N LEU A 47 11.06 -1.48 -6.03
CA LEU A 47 9.94 -2.37 -5.73
C LEU A 47 8.66 -1.88 -6.40
N MET A 48 8.40 -0.56 -6.42
CA MET A 48 7.32 0.06 -7.18
C MET A 48 7.53 -0.08 -8.69
N GLY A 49 8.74 0.10 -9.20
CA GLY A 49 9.08 -0.12 -10.60
C GLY A 49 8.86 -1.58 -11.04
N LEU A 50 9.19 -2.53 -10.16
CA LEU A 50 8.92 -3.95 -10.38
C LEU A 50 7.40 -4.23 -10.43
N ARG A 51 6.61 -3.64 -9.53
CA ARG A 51 5.14 -3.76 -9.55
C ARG A 51 4.50 -3.17 -10.82
N ILE A 52 5.04 -2.08 -11.35
CA ILE A 52 4.57 -1.48 -12.62
C ILE A 52 5.00 -2.34 -13.82
N ALA A 53 6.20 -2.95 -13.77
CA ALA A 53 6.64 -3.90 -14.80
C ALA A 53 5.81 -5.20 -14.78
N ASP A 54 5.42 -5.69 -13.60
CA ASP A 54 4.53 -6.86 -13.44
C ASP A 54 3.16 -6.65 -14.10
N LEU A 55 2.65 -5.41 -14.15
CA LEU A 55 1.40 -5.07 -14.85
C LEU A 55 1.52 -5.07 -16.39
N SER A 56 2.75 -4.97 -16.92
CA SER A 56 3.00 -4.90 -18.38
C SER A 56 3.33 -6.27 -19.00
N VAL A 57 3.50 -7.33 -18.19
CA VAL A 57 3.73 -8.71 -18.66
C VAL A 57 2.41 -9.48 -18.68
N MET A 58 1.52 -9.09 -19.58
CA MET A 58 0.54 -10.01 -20.18
C MET A 58 1.23 -10.60 -21.43
N MET A 59 1.44 -11.88 -21.71
CA MET A 59 1.12 -13.22 -21.20
C MET A 59 2.00 -14.18 -22.06
N PRO A 60 2.33 -15.44 -21.69
CA PRO A 60 1.42 -16.41 -21.08
C PRO A 60 2.01 -17.16 -19.88
N ASP A 61 1.14 -17.50 -18.93
CA ASP A 61 1.40 -18.48 -17.85
C ASP A 61 2.22 -17.99 -16.64
N LEU A 62 1.79 -16.89 -16.03
CA LEU A 62 2.03 -16.69 -14.59
C LEU A 62 0.81 -17.20 -13.82
N PRO A 63 1.00 -17.88 -12.67
CA PRO A 63 -0.12 -18.32 -11.86
C PRO A 63 -0.94 -17.11 -11.47
N PHE A 64 -2.23 -17.13 -11.83
CA PHE A 64 -3.25 -16.24 -11.31
C PHE A 64 -3.04 -16.10 -9.79
N VAL A 65 -2.65 -14.91 -9.32
CA VAL A 65 -2.74 -14.61 -7.89
C VAL A 65 -4.19 -14.21 -7.69
N PRO A 66 -5.05 -15.08 -7.12
CA PRO A 66 -6.43 -14.72 -6.87
C PRO A 66 -6.44 -13.49 -5.96
N GLN A 67 -6.87 -12.34 -6.47
CA GLN A 67 -7.21 -11.22 -5.60
C GLN A 67 -8.42 -11.62 -4.77
N VAL A 68 -8.32 -11.44 -3.45
CA VAL A 68 -9.42 -11.75 -2.54
C VAL A 68 -10.65 -10.98 -2.97
N GLN A 69 -11.76 -11.70 -3.11
CA GLN A 69 -13.03 -11.14 -3.56
C GLN A 69 -13.67 -10.37 -2.42
N VAL A 70 -14.09 -9.14 -2.71
CA VAL A 70 -14.76 -8.26 -1.75
C VAL A 70 -16.17 -7.97 -2.23
N SER A 71 -17.13 -8.17 -1.34
CA SER A 71 -18.54 -7.84 -1.53
C SER A 71 -18.86 -6.58 -0.74
N VAL A 72 -19.59 -5.63 -1.33
CA VAL A 72 -19.98 -4.38 -0.67
C VAL A 72 -21.49 -4.38 -0.46
N ILE A 73 -21.92 -4.21 0.78
CA ILE A 73 -23.31 -4.20 1.18
C ILE A 73 -23.65 -2.83 1.76
N ASP A 74 -24.72 -2.22 1.26
CA ASP A 74 -25.28 -1.01 1.82
C ASP A 74 -26.12 -1.35 3.05
N GLY A 75 -25.61 -1.04 4.23
CA GLY A 75 -26.33 -1.20 5.49
C GLY A 75 -27.32 -0.07 5.79
N THR A 76 -27.43 0.95 4.93
CA THR A 76 -28.16 2.20 5.19
C THR A 76 -29.41 2.43 4.32
N ASP A 77 -29.65 1.59 3.31
CA ASP A 77 -30.70 1.76 2.29
C ASP A 77 -30.62 3.10 1.53
N THR A 78 -29.41 3.63 1.35
CA THR A 78 -29.15 4.88 0.62
C THR A 78 -28.54 4.67 -0.77
N ASP A 79 -28.42 3.41 -1.20
CA ASP A 79 -27.79 2.98 -2.45
C ASP A 79 -26.28 3.33 -2.52
N ILE A 80 -25.62 3.37 -1.35
CA ILE A 80 -24.21 3.79 -1.25
C ILE A 80 -23.21 2.71 -1.67
N ALA A 81 -23.63 1.44 -1.69
CA ALA A 81 -22.76 0.31 -2.04
C ALA A 81 -22.18 0.44 -3.45
N ALA A 82 -22.95 0.98 -4.40
CA ALA A 82 -22.47 1.18 -5.77
C ALA A 82 -21.33 2.22 -5.83
N VAL A 83 -21.47 3.33 -5.09
CA VAL A 83 -20.47 4.40 -5.04
C VAL A 83 -19.20 3.90 -4.36
N VAL A 84 -19.34 3.28 -3.19
CA VAL A 84 -18.20 2.72 -2.43
C VAL A 84 -17.51 1.60 -3.21
N GLY A 85 -18.29 0.75 -3.89
CA GLY A 85 -17.76 -0.29 -4.76
C GLY A 85 -16.96 0.26 -5.94
N GLU A 86 -17.40 1.34 -6.56
CA GLU A 86 -16.67 2.01 -7.63
C GLU A 86 -15.36 2.63 -7.11
N GLU A 87 -15.40 3.32 -5.97
CA GLU A 87 -14.21 3.91 -5.33
C GLU A 87 -13.16 2.84 -5.00
N LEU A 88 -13.56 1.73 -4.38
CA LEU A 88 -12.65 0.62 -4.06
C LEU A 88 -12.10 -0.04 -5.32
N THR A 89 -12.90 -0.15 -6.39
CA THR A 89 -12.42 -0.66 -7.68
C THR A 89 -11.36 0.24 -8.29
N GLN A 90 -11.53 1.57 -8.22
CA GLN A 90 -10.53 2.54 -8.70
C GLN A 90 -9.21 2.46 -7.90
N GLU A 91 -9.29 2.03 -6.65
CA GLU A 91 -8.12 1.79 -5.79
C GLU A 91 -7.45 0.42 -6.00
N GLY A 92 -8.02 -0.43 -6.85
CA GLY A 92 -7.46 -1.72 -7.22
C GLY A 92 -7.95 -2.91 -6.39
N TRP A 93 -9.02 -2.74 -5.61
CA TRP A 93 -9.71 -3.85 -4.96
C TRP A 93 -10.54 -4.66 -5.95
N ASN A 94 -10.66 -5.96 -5.69
CA ASN A 94 -11.47 -6.87 -6.49
C ASN A 94 -12.91 -6.91 -5.95
N ILE A 95 -13.72 -5.93 -6.35
CA ILE A 95 -15.14 -5.88 -5.98
C ILE A 95 -15.94 -6.79 -6.91
N VAL A 96 -16.59 -7.81 -6.33
CA VAL A 96 -17.35 -8.81 -7.09
C VAL A 96 -18.86 -8.59 -7.05
N SER A 97 -19.33 -7.87 -6.04
CA SER A 97 -20.75 -7.62 -5.82
C SER A 97 -20.97 -6.33 -5.04
N THR A 98 -22.07 -5.67 -5.37
CA THR A 98 -22.65 -4.56 -4.61
C THR A 98 -24.13 -4.88 -4.40
N ALA A 99 -24.62 -4.74 -3.17
CA ALA A 99 -26.00 -5.08 -2.82
C ALA A 99 -26.51 -4.19 -1.69
N SER A 100 -27.83 -4.15 -1.48
CA SER A 100 -28.40 -3.62 -0.24
C SER A 100 -28.50 -4.72 0.82
N LEU A 101 -28.34 -4.34 2.10
CA LEU A 101 -28.62 -5.21 3.23
C LEU A 101 -30.08 -5.64 3.23
N ALA A 102 -31.02 -4.80 2.79
CA ALA A 102 -32.43 -5.17 2.67
C ALA A 102 -32.68 -6.32 1.68
N ASP A 103 -31.83 -6.47 0.66
CA ASP A 103 -31.91 -7.55 -0.34
C ASP A 103 -31.20 -8.83 0.15
N THR A 104 -30.13 -8.67 0.92
CA THR A 104 -29.26 -9.79 1.33
C THR A 104 -29.69 -10.40 2.67
N ASP A 105 -30.24 -9.59 3.57
CA ASP A 105 -30.76 -9.99 4.89
C ASP A 105 -32.08 -9.22 5.19
N PRO A 106 -33.20 -9.62 4.56
CA PRO A 106 -34.46 -8.89 4.67
C PRO A 106 -34.98 -8.89 6.12
N GLY A 107 -35.06 -7.69 6.70
CA GLY A 107 -35.52 -7.46 8.08
C GLY A 107 -34.40 -7.10 9.06
N SER A 108 -33.14 -7.10 8.62
CA SER A 108 -32.02 -6.53 9.39
C SER A 108 -32.22 -5.02 9.59
N PRO A 109 -31.95 -4.47 10.79
CA PRO A 109 -31.96 -3.03 11.00
C PRO A 109 -30.79 -2.38 10.25
N THR A 110 -30.96 -1.12 9.89
CA THR A 110 -29.90 -0.27 9.35
C THR A 110 -28.64 -0.33 10.23
N SER A 111 -27.49 -0.56 9.60
CA SER A 111 -26.20 -0.65 10.28
C SER A 111 -25.71 0.74 10.65
N ALA A 112 -25.51 0.98 11.96
CA ALA A 112 -25.02 2.27 12.44
C ALA A 112 -23.51 2.47 12.14
N ASN A 113 -22.73 1.39 12.20
CA ASN A 113 -21.28 1.41 11.98
C ASN A 113 -20.93 0.58 10.75
N THR A 114 -19.81 0.93 10.12
CA THR A 114 -19.23 0.17 9.02
C THR A 114 -18.56 -1.08 9.57
N LEU A 115 -18.88 -2.24 9.03
CA LEU A 115 -18.42 -3.54 9.50
C LEU A 115 -17.74 -4.29 8.36
N VAL A 116 -16.65 -4.99 8.67
CA VAL A 116 -15.96 -5.87 7.72
C VAL A 116 -16.11 -7.30 8.21
N PHE A 117 -16.84 -8.10 7.46
CA PHE A 117 -16.98 -9.53 7.72
C PHE A 117 -15.96 -10.31 6.91
N ILE A 118 -15.31 -11.27 7.55
CA ILE A 118 -14.43 -12.25 6.90
C ILE A 118 -14.91 -13.67 7.20
N THR A 119 -14.77 -14.55 6.24
CA THR A 119 -15.15 -15.97 6.42
C THR A 119 -14.12 -16.76 7.24
N ASP A 120 -12.84 -16.37 7.18
CA ASP A 120 -11.73 -17.02 7.85
C ASP A 120 -10.65 -15.99 8.24
N GLU A 121 -9.90 -16.29 9.31
CA GLU A 121 -8.79 -15.46 9.80
C GLU A 121 -7.66 -15.28 8.76
N GLY A 122 -7.54 -16.19 7.80
CA GLY A 122 -6.60 -16.07 6.68
C GLY A 122 -6.82 -14.85 5.79
N PHE A 123 -7.98 -14.18 5.88
CA PHE A 123 -8.29 -12.95 5.14
C PHE A 123 -8.16 -11.67 6.00
N ARG A 124 -7.66 -11.79 7.24
CA ARG A 124 -7.57 -10.65 8.16
C ARG A 124 -6.63 -9.57 7.65
N ASP A 125 -5.48 -9.93 7.09
CA ASP A 125 -4.50 -8.95 6.60
C ASP A 125 -5.10 -8.10 5.46
N GLU A 126 -5.86 -8.72 4.56
CA GLU A 126 -6.60 -8.02 3.51
C GLU A 126 -7.73 -7.17 4.07
N ALA A 127 -8.48 -7.68 5.05
CA ALA A 127 -9.54 -6.93 5.72
C ALA A 127 -9.00 -5.71 6.49
N GLU A 128 -7.81 -5.79 7.09
CA GLU A 128 -7.14 -4.65 7.72
C GLU A 128 -6.79 -3.56 6.71
N GLY A 129 -6.46 -3.94 5.47
CA GLY A 129 -6.30 -3.01 4.36
C GLY A 129 -7.57 -2.23 4.03
N LEU A 130 -8.74 -2.87 4.14
CA LEU A 130 -10.06 -2.22 4.01
C LEU A 130 -10.35 -1.32 5.21
N VAL A 131 -10.08 -1.78 6.44
CA VAL A 131 -10.30 -0.98 7.66
C VAL A 131 -9.48 0.31 7.68
N ALA A 132 -8.29 0.31 7.08
CA ALA A 132 -7.49 1.53 6.92
C ALA A 132 -8.20 2.62 6.11
N LYS A 133 -9.18 2.26 5.27
CA LYS A 133 -10.02 3.17 4.48
C LYS A 133 -11.27 3.63 5.22
N PHE A 134 -11.79 2.78 6.10
CA PHE A 134 -12.99 3.04 6.89
C PHE A 134 -12.60 3.14 8.38
N PRO A 135 -12.04 4.29 8.82
CA PRO A 135 -11.58 4.44 10.20
C PRO A 135 -12.74 4.27 11.18
N GLY A 136 -12.64 3.30 12.08
CA GLY A 136 -13.72 2.95 13.03
C GLY A 136 -14.49 1.67 12.65
N SER A 137 -14.23 1.11 11.47
CA SER A 137 -14.80 -0.17 11.09
C SER A 137 -14.26 -1.34 11.91
N ILE A 138 -15.13 -2.33 12.14
CA ILE A 138 -14.83 -3.49 12.99
C ILE A 138 -14.74 -4.73 12.11
N ILE A 139 -13.64 -5.49 12.25
CA ILE A 139 -13.49 -6.79 11.58
C ILE A 139 -14.15 -7.87 12.45
N ALA A 140 -15.09 -8.61 11.87
CA ALA A 140 -15.74 -9.75 12.49
C ALA A 140 -15.59 -10.99 11.61
N VAL A 141 -15.29 -12.13 12.22
CA VAL A 141 -15.34 -13.41 11.50
C VAL A 141 -16.78 -13.92 11.53
N SER A 142 -17.36 -14.18 10.37
CA SER A 142 -18.74 -14.64 10.24
C SER A 142 -18.94 -15.45 8.96
N ASP A 143 -19.78 -16.47 9.04
CA ASP A 143 -20.27 -17.28 7.92
C ASP A 143 -21.62 -16.78 7.38
N GLN A 144 -22.12 -15.66 7.91
CA GLN A 144 -23.37 -15.04 7.46
C GLN A 144 -23.32 -14.66 5.98
N PHE A 145 -22.15 -14.24 5.48
CA PHE A 145 -21.96 -13.87 4.09
C PHE A 145 -21.08 -14.92 3.40
N PRO A 146 -21.44 -15.35 2.17
CA PRO A 146 -20.72 -16.41 1.47
C PRO A 146 -19.40 -15.92 0.86
N ASP A 147 -19.20 -14.61 0.73
CA ASP A 147 -18.03 -14.01 0.10
C ASP A 147 -16.85 -13.95 1.09
N PRO A 148 -15.59 -14.13 0.63
CA PRO A 148 -14.41 -14.17 1.50
C PRO A 148 -14.29 -12.96 2.44
N ILE A 149 -14.55 -11.77 1.89
CA ILE A 149 -14.63 -10.50 2.61
C ILE A 149 -15.92 -9.81 2.20
N THR A 150 -16.68 -9.31 3.18
CA THR A 150 -17.88 -8.51 2.97
C THR A 150 -17.79 -7.22 3.77
N LEU A 151 -17.82 -6.08 3.09
CA LEU A 151 -17.89 -4.76 3.68
C LEU A 151 -19.36 -4.34 3.79
N VAL A 152 -19.88 -4.21 5.00
CA VAL A 152 -21.20 -3.61 5.26
C VAL A 152 -20.98 -2.14 5.63
N VAL A 153 -21.41 -1.24 4.75
CA VAL A 153 -21.28 0.21 4.94
C VAL A 153 -22.40 0.70 5.86
N GLY A 154 -22.02 1.38 6.95
CA GLY A 154 -22.96 1.90 7.94
C GLY A 154 -23.25 3.39 7.78
N LEU A 155 -24.13 3.91 8.65
CA LEU A 155 -24.48 5.34 8.70
C LEU A 155 -23.27 6.23 9.05
N ASP A 156 -22.28 5.70 9.75
CA ASP A 156 -21.01 6.37 10.05
C ASP A 156 -20.21 6.80 8.82
N TYR A 157 -20.48 6.20 7.65
CA TYR A 157 -19.89 6.64 6.39
C TYR A 157 -20.56 7.91 5.82
N LEU A 158 -21.80 8.20 6.22
CA LEU A 158 -22.60 9.32 5.72
C LEU A 158 -22.50 10.59 6.57
N ASP A 159 -22.03 10.49 7.81
CA ASP A 159 -21.83 11.61 8.77
C ASP A 159 -20.52 12.38 8.52
#